data_AF-A0A814M306-F1
#
_entry.id   AF-A0A814M306-F1
#
_cell.length_a   1.000
_cell.length_b   1.000
_cell.length_c   1.000
_cell.angle_alpha   90.00
_cell.angle_beta   90.00
_cell.angle_gamma   90.00
#
_symmetry.space_group_name_H-M   'P 1'
#
loop_
_entity.id
_entity.type
_entity.pdbx_description
1 polymer ?
#
loop_
_entity_poly.entity_id
_entity_poly.type
_entity_poly.pdbx_seq_one_letter_code
_entity_poly.pdbx_strand_id
1 'polypeptide(L)'
;YENSSRYGKLGYEDEYERYFKSLLSDVERRIKRGQERLRITQGDPNAENDPHSLKNETITKIKELEEKITTHVLKSECLGNDCRIDEAQQVLNECEEMREEKKKLELQLAEEQANANMNKAMEVCTVCGSFLIIGDIQSRLDEHNSGKQHAGYAKIKASLEEIIVSLY
;
A
#
# COMPACT_ATOMS: atom_id res chain seq x y z
N TYR A 1 1.37 15.42 -45.59
CA TYR A 1 0.46 16.42 -45.00
C TYR A 1 1.24 17.64 -44.53
N GLU A 2 2.25 17.45 -43.67
CA GLU A 2 3.14 18.50 -43.14
C GLU A 2 3.80 19.39 -44.21
N ASN A 3 4.26 18.81 -45.32
CA ASN A 3 4.87 19.58 -46.43
C ASN A 3 3.85 20.20 -47.41
N SER A 4 2.56 20.22 -47.06
CA SER A 4 1.49 20.73 -47.93
C SER A 4 1.12 22.16 -47.56
N SER A 5 0.74 22.97 -48.56
CA SER A 5 0.21 24.34 -48.37
C SER A 5 -1.07 24.42 -47.54
N ARG A 6 -1.70 23.27 -47.29
CA ARG A 6 -2.95 23.05 -46.55
C ARG A 6 -2.73 22.59 -45.10
N TYR A 7 -1.48 22.43 -44.66
CA TYR A 7 -1.15 22.14 -43.25
C TYR A 7 -1.73 23.21 -42.31
N GLY A 8 -2.32 22.81 -41.17
CA GLY A 8 -2.92 23.72 -40.20
C GLY A 8 -4.20 24.44 -40.65
N LYS A 9 -4.67 24.24 -41.89
CA LYS A 9 -5.82 25.00 -42.46
C LYS A 9 -7.11 24.20 -42.57
N LEU A 10 -7.04 22.88 -42.41
CA LEU A 10 -8.20 21.99 -42.57
C LEU A 10 -8.86 21.62 -41.24
N GLY A 11 -8.30 22.06 -40.10
CA GLY A 11 -8.82 21.75 -38.77
C GLY A 11 -8.59 20.30 -38.33
N TYR A 12 -7.71 19.55 -39.01
CA TYR A 12 -7.38 18.18 -38.62
C TYR A 12 -6.68 18.15 -37.27
N GLU A 13 -5.84 19.14 -37.00
CA GLU A 13 -5.14 19.32 -35.74
C GLU A 13 -6.13 19.52 -34.57
N ASP A 14 -7.16 20.36 -34.77
CA ASP A 14 -8.20 20.60 -33.77
C ASP A 14 -9.05 19.34 -33.51
N GLU A 15 -9.41 18.60 -34.56
CA GLU A 15 -10.14 17.34 -34.43
C GLU A 15 -9.30 16.28 -33.72
N TYR A 16 -8.01 16.21 -34.05
CA TYR A 16 -7.04 15.32 -33.44
C TYR A 16 -6.82 15.64 -31.95
N GLU A 17 -6.68 16.93 -31.61
CA GLU A 17 -6.55 17.40 -30.24
C GLU A 17 -7.80 17.03 -29.41
N ARG A 18 -9.00 17.28 -29.94
CA ARG A 18 -10.27 16.90 -29.28
C ARG A 18 -10.36 15.40 -29.04
N TYR A 19 -9.98 14.60 -30.03
CA TYR A 19 -9.99 13.15 -29.92
C TYR A 19 -9.03 12.66 -28.82
N PHE A 20 -7.80 13.19 -28.81
CA PHE A 20 -6.80 12.84 -27.79
C PHE A 20 -7.20 13.27 -26.38
N LYS A 21 -7.78 14.46 -26.22
CA LYS A 21 -8.35 14.89 -24.94
C LYS A 21 -9.45 13.96 -24.45
N SER A 22 -10.32 13.48 -25.34
CA SER A 22 -11.36 12.50 -25.00
C SER A 22 -10.74 11.20 -24.48
N LEU A 23 -9.74 10.66 -25.18
CA LEU A 23 -9.05 9.43 -24.78
C LEU A 23 -8.35 9.56 -23.42
N LEU A 24 -7.68 10.69 -23.17
CA LEU A 24 -7.04 10.94 -21.87
C LEU A 24 -8.07 11.06 -20.75
N SER A 25 -9.17 11.78 -20.96
CA SER A 25 -10.26 11.89 -19.98
C SER A 25 -10.83 10.51 -19.59
N ASP A 26 -10.98 9.61 -20.56
CA ASP A 26 -11.45 8.24 -20.30
C ASP A 26 -10.45 7.44 -19.45
N VAL A 27 -9.15 7.59 -19.70
CA VAL A 27 -8.09 6.96 -18.91
C VAL A 27 -8.00 7.55 -17.52
N GLU A 28 -8.07 8.86 -17.36
CA GLU A 28 -8.07 9.51 -16.05
C GLU A 28 -9.24 9.04 -15.21
N ARG A 29 -10.43 8.91 -15.81
CA ARG A 29 -11.60 8.35 -15.14
C ARG A 29 -11.38 6.89 -14.73
N ARG A 30 -10.70 6.10 -15.56
CA ARG A 30 -10.31 4.71 -15.25
C ARG A 30 -9.30 4.67 -14.09
N ILE A 31 -8.29 5.53 -14.10
CA ILE A 31 -7.28 5.64 -13.05
C ILE A 31 -7.96 5.98 -11.72
N LYS A 32 -8.77 7.03 -11.68
CA LYS A 32 -9.50 7.45 -10.47
C LYS A 32 -10.35 6.33 -9.88
N ARG A 33 -11.10 5.61 -10.73
CA ARG A 33 -11.87 4.43 -10.30
C ARG A 33 -10.99 3.28 -9.81
N GLY A 34 -9.84 3.07 -10.45
CA GLY A 34 -8.85 2.08 -10.03
C GLY A 34 -8.31 2.39 -8.64
N GLN A 35 -7.88 3.64 -8.43
CA GLN A 35 -7.37 4.13 -7.16
C GLN A 35 -8.41 4.02 -6.05
N GLU A 36 -9.66 4.42 -6.32
CA GLU A 36 -10.75 4.29 -5.33
C GLU A 36 -11.01 2.84 -4.95
N ARG A 37 -10.99 1.91 -5.92
CA ARG A 37 -11.12 0.48 -5.62
C ARG A 37 -9.97 -0.03 -4.74
N LEU A 38 -8.74 0.38 -5.01
CA LEU A 38 -7.59 0.00 -4.18
C LEU A 38 -7.71 0.59 -2.78
N ARG A 39 -8.12 1.85 -2.65
CA ARG A 39 -8.35 2.50 -1.35
C ARG A 39 -9.37 1.76 -0.50
N ILE A 40 -10.45 1.28 -1.11
CA ILE A 40 -11.47 0.47 -0.41
C ILE A 40 -10.94 -0.92 -0.05
N THR A 41 -10.18 -1.55 -0.95
CA THR A 41 -9.75 -2.96 -0.81
C THR A 41 -8.51 -3.12 0.08
N GLN A 42 -7.56 -2.19 0.00
CA GLN A 42 -6.27 -2.20 0.71
C GLN A 42 -6.25 -1.26 1.92
N GLY A 43 -7.33 -0.51 2.16
CA GLY A 43 -7.35 0.58 3.13
C GLY A 43 -6.70 1.83 2.59
N ASP A 44 -7.07 2.98 3.14
CA ASP A 44 -6.43 4.26 2.80
C ASP A 44 -5.13 4.39 3.62
N PRO A 45 -3.95 4.45 2.98
CA PRO A 45 -2.69 4.62 3.70
C PRO A 45 -2.59 5.95 4.46
N ASN A 46 -3.48 6.92 4.20
CA ASN A 46 -3.56 8.21 4.89
C ASN A 46 -4.76 8.35 5.83
N ALA A 47 -5.66 7.36 5.93
CA ALA A 47 -6.72 7.41 6.93
C ALA A 47 -6.12 7.13 8.31
N GLU A 48 -6.54 7.88 9.33
CA GLU A 48 -6.17 7.74 10.74
C GLU A 48 -6.46 6.36 11.36
N ASN A 49 -7.06 5.43 10.59
CA ASN A 49 -7.14 4.00 10.88
C ASN A 49 -6.12 3.23 10.01
N ASP A 50 -4.87 3.64 10.10
CA ASP A 50 -3.76 2.99 9.42
C ASP A 50 -3.63 1.55 9.98
N PRO A 51 -3.69 0.50 9.15
CA PRO A 51 -3.41 -0.86 9.59
C PRO A 51 -2.02 -0.97 10.23
N HIS A 52 -1.06 -0.11 9.82
CA HIS A 52 0.22 -0.01 10.50
C HIS A 52 0.13 0.66 11.89
N SER A 53 -0.81 1.58 12.14
CA SER A 53 -1.03 2.16 13.47
C SER A 53 -1.58 1.14 14.46
N LEU A 54 -2.62 0.38 14.06
CA LEU A 54 -3.14 -0.74 14.89
C LEU A 54 -2.08 -1.82 15.11
N LYS A 55 -1.30 -2.14 14.08
CA LYS A 55 -0.17 -3.06 14.18
C LYS A 55 0.91 -2.55 15.14
N ASN A 56 1.21 -1.25 15.08
CA ASN A 56 2.18 -0.61 15.97
C ASN A 56 1.67 -0.61 17.42
N GLU A 57 0.39 -0.35 17.65
CA GLU A 57 -0.24 -0.46 18.98
C GLU A 57 -0.14 -1.90 19.54
N THR A 58 -0.46 -2.91 18.72
CA THR A 58 -0.35 -4.32 19.14
C THR A 58 1.11 -4.70 19.44
N ILE A 59 2.06 -4.24 18.63
CA ILE A 59 3.50 -4.43 18.88
C ILE A 59 3.92 -3.74 20.19
N THR A 60 3.43 -2.53 20.48
CA THR A 60 3.73 -1.86 21.75
C THR A 60 3.16 -2.61 22.95
N LYS A 61 1.92 -3.11 22.87
CA LYS A 61 1.31 -3.93 23.93
C LYS A 61 2.08 -5.22 24.20
N ILE A 62 2.58 -5.89 23.15
CA ILE A 62 3.42 -7.09 23.28
C ILE A 62 4.71 -6.76 24.04
N LYS A 63 5.37 -5.63 23.72
CA LYS A 63 6.58 -5.19 24.42
C LYS A 63 6.31 -4.86 25.90
N GLU A 64 5.22 -4.14 26.18
CA GLU A 64 4.82 -3.82 27.56
C GLU A 64 4.54 -5.09 28.38
N LEU A 65 3.86 -6.09 27.79
CA LEU A 65 3.64 -7.38 28.44
C LEU A 65 4.96 -8.12 28.69
N GLU A 66 5.92 -8.06 27.76
CA GLU A 66 7.23 -8.68 27.91
C GLU A 66 8.06 -8.08 29.05
N GLU A 67 8.04 -6.75 29.20
CA GLU A 67 8.67 -6.05 30.33
C GLU A 67 8.01 -6.42 31.66
N LYS A 68 6.67 -6.47 31.71
CA LYS A 68 5.91 -6.89 32.90
C LYS A 68 6.22 -8.34 33.28
N ILE A 69 6.25 -9.26 32.32
CA ILE A 69 6.61 -10.67 32.54
C ILE A 69 8.01 -10.77 33.15
N THR A 70 8.99 -10.04 32.61
CA THR A 70 10.36 -10.07 33.13
C THR A 70 10.42 -9.56 34.57
N THR A 71 9.68 -8.49 34.88
CA THR A 71 9.59 -7.94 36.23
C THR A 71 8.93 -8.92 37.21
N HIS A 72 7.84 -9.58 36.81
CA HIS A 72 7.13 -10.55 37.66
C HIS A 72 7.95 -11.83 37.89
N VAL A 73 8.72 -12.29 36.90
CA VAL A 73 9.65 -13.43 37.08
C VAL A 73 10.71 -13.11 38.13
N LEU A 74 11.37 -11.95 38.02
CA LEU A 74 12.38 -11.52 39.01
C LEU A 74 11.78 -11.38 40.42
N LYS A 75 10.55 -10.87 40.51
CA LYS A 75 9.83 -10.76 41.79
C LYS A 75 9.54 -12.14 42.38
N SER A 76 9.12 -13.10 41.57
CA SER A 76 8.90 -14.48 42.02
C SER A 76 10.19 -15.13 42.53
N GLU A 77 11.31 -14.93 41.83
CA GLU A 77 12.63 -15.44 42.26
C GLU A 77 13.05 -14.87 43.63
N CYS A 78 12.85 -13.57 43.85
CA CYS A 78 13.14 -12.92 45.13
C CYS A 78 12.27 -13.49 46.27
N LEU A 79 10.96 -13.62 46.04
CA LEU A 79 10.03 -14.20 47.01
C LEU A 79 10.37 -15.67 47.32
N GLY A 80 10.84 -16.42 46.31
CA GLY A 80 11.35 -17.77 46.49
C GLY A 80 12.60 -17.83 47.39
N ASN A 81 13.55 -16.92 47.17
CA ASN A 81 14.75 -16.80 48.01
C ASN A 81 14.41 -16.40 49.46
N ASP A 82 13.39 -15.59 49.66
CA ASP A 82 12.87 -15.19 50.98
C ASP A 82 11.99 -16.28 51.64
N CYS A 83 11.91 -17.48 51.05
CA CYS A 83 11.08 -18.60 51.50
C CYS A 83 9.56 -18.30 51.56
N ARG A 84 9.08 -17.30 50.80
CA ARG A 84 7.66 -16.93 50.67
C ARG A 84 7.03 -17.67 49.49
N ILE A 85 6.86 -18.97 49.67
CA ILE A 85 6.46 -19.89 48.59
C ILE A 85 5.06 -19.58 48.06
N ASP A 86 4.09 -19.31 48.94
CA ASP A 86 2.71 -19.02 48.54
C ASP A 86 2.60 -17.74 47.69
N GLU A 87 3.31 -16.67 48.09
CA GLU A 87 3.37 -15.40 47.35
C GLU A 87 4.10 -15.58 46.00
N ALA A 88 5.20 -16.33 45.98
CA ALA A 88 5.94 -16.62 44.75
C ALA A 88 5.10 -17.39 43.73
N GLN A 89 4.29 -18.34 44.21
CA GLN A 89 3.39 -19.15 43.39
C GLN A 89 2.23 -18.33 42.82
N GLN A 90 1.67 -17.39 43.60
CA GLN A 90 0.65 -16.47 43.10
C GLN A 90 1.21 -15.58 41.96
N VAL A 91 2.40 -15.00 42.16
CA VAL A 91 3.06 -14.15 41.15
C VAL A 91 3.39 -14.94 39.88
N LEU A 92 3.72 -16.23 40.00
CA LEU A 92 3.94 -17.10 38.83
C LEU A 92 2.66 -17.34 38.04
N ASN A 93 1.53 -17.59 38.72
CA ASN A 93 0.24 -17.78 38.04
C ASN A 93 -0.16 -16.53 37.24
N GLU A 94 -0.01 -15.33 37.82
CA GLU A 94 -0.24 -14.06 37.11
C GLU A 94 0.70 -13.92 35.89
N CYS A 95 1.94 -14.41 36.03
CA CYS A 95 2.93 -14.41 34.95
C CYS A 95 2.54 -15.36 33.80
N GLU A 96 1.94 -16.50 34.11
CA GLU A 96 1.41 -17.44 33.10
C GLU A 96 0.22 -16.84 32.34
N GLU A 97 -0.71 -16.17 33.03
CA GLU A 97 -1.82 -15.46 32.39
C GLU A 97 -1.33 -14.39 31.40
N MET A 98 -0.35 -13.57 31.80
CA MET A 98 0.26 -12.56 30.93
C MET A 98 0.99 -13.19 29.73
N ARG A 99 1.62 -14.36 29.89
CA ARG A 99 2.26 -15.10 28.79
C ARG A 99 1.24 -15.63 27.79
N GLU A 100 0.10 -16.12 28.27
CA GLU A 100 -1.00 -16.54 27.39
C GLU A 100 -1.58 -15.37 26.60
N GLU A 101 -1.77 -14.21 27.24
CA GLU A 101 -2.24 -12.99 26.58
C GLU A 101 -1.26 -12.52 25.51
N LYS A 102 0.05 -12.45 25.83
CA LYS A 102 1.11 -12.14 24.87
C LYS A 102 1.05 -13.08 23.67
N LYS A 103 0.94 -14.39 23.91
CA LYS A 103 0.89 -15.41 22.84
C LYS A 103 -0.35 -15.24 21.95
N LYS A 104 -1.51 -14.87 22.52
CA LYS A 104 -2.73 -14.59 21.74
C LYS A 104 -2.52 -13.38 20.82
N LEU A 105 -1.92 -12.30 21.33
CA LEU A 105 -1.63 -11.10 20.53
C LEU A 105 -0.59 -11.38 19.42
N GLU A 106 0.43 -12.19 19.70
CA GLU A 106 1.42 -12.62 18.70
C GLU A 106 0.80 -13.46 17.59
N LEU A 107 -0.12 -14.38 17.92
CA LEU A 107 -0.85 -15.18 16.95
C LEU A 107 -1.76 -14.32 16.07
N GLN A 108 -2.51 -13.37 16.66
CA GLN A 108 -3.33 -12.42 15.90
C GLN A 108 -2.47 -11.59 14.94
N LEU A 109 -1.33 -11.08 15.40
CA LEU A 109 -0.40 -10.33 14.57
C LEU A 109 0.16 -11.18 13.42
N ALA A 110 0.47 -12.45 13.67
CA ALA A 110 0.98 -13.38 12.66
C ALA A 110 -0.09 -13.72 11.61
N GLU A 111 -1.35 -13.94 12.02
CA GLU A 111 -2.48 -14.17 11.12
C GLU A 111 -2.76 -12.94 10.24
N GLU A 112 -2.75 -11.74 10.83
CA GLU A 112 -2.87 -10.47 10.09
C GLU A 112 -1.74 -10.29 9.08
N GLN A 113 -0.50 -10.60 9.47
CA GLN A 113 0.66 -10.54 8.57
C GLN A 113 0.58 -11.56 7.45
N ALA A 114 0.12 -12.78 7.73
CA ALA A 114 -0.07 -13.82 6.73
C ALA A 114 -1.14 -13.41 5.70
N ASN A 115 -2.25 -12.83 6.17
CA ASN A 115 -3.31 -12.31 5.31
C ASN A 115 -2.85 -11.10 4.49
N ALA A 116 -2.07 -10.18 5.08
CA ALA A 116 -1.47 -9.06 4.36
C ALA A 116 -0.48 -9.54 3.28
N ASN A 117 0.35 -10.54 3.57
CA ASN A 117 1.31 -11.10 2.62
C ASN A 117 0.66 -11.85 1.45
N MET A 118 -0.55 -12.42 1.62
CA MET A 118 -1.30 -13.00 0.51
C MET A 118 -1.85 -11.93 -0.46
N ASN A 119 -2.08 -10.70 0.03
CA ASN A 119 -2.52 -9.56 -0.78
C ASN A 119 -1.33 -8.66 -1.10
N LYS A 120 -0.52 -9.04 -2.11
CA LYS A 120 0.57 -8.17 -2.59
C LYS A 120 0.03 -6.76 -2.81
N ALA A 121 0.67 -5.76 -2.19
CA ALA A 121 0.28 -4.36 -2.33
C ALA A 121 0.24 -3.99 -3.82
N MET A 122 -0.88 -3.41 -4.25
CA MET A 122 -1.10 -3.08 -5.65
C MET A 122 -1.18 -1.57 -5.78
N GLU A 123 -0.79 -1.07 -6.95
CA GLU A 123 -0.97 0.31 -7.33
C GLU A 123 -1.60 0.41 -8.71
N VAL A 124 -2.07 1.60 -9.08
CA VAL A 124 -2.59 1.86 -10.42
C VAL A 124 -1.57 2.67 -11.18
N CYS A 125 -1.19 2.20 -12.38
CA CYS A 125 -0.35 2.95 -13.29
C CYS A 125 -1.00 4.29 -13.66
N THR A 126 -0.25 5.38 -13.49
CA THR A 126 -0.70 6.75 -13.74
C THR A 126 -0.83 7.10 -15.23
N VAL A 127 -0.30 6.25 -16.12
CA VAL A 127 -0.34 6.47 -17.58
C VAL A 127 -1.50 5.73 -18.23
N CYS A 128 -1.70 4.44 -17.92
CA CYS A 128 -2.70 3.60 -18.60
C CYS A 128 -3.81 3.07 -17.70
N GLY A 129 -3.70 3.25 -16.37
CA GLY A 129 -4.71 2.81 -15.41
C GLY A 129 -4.78 1.31 -15.16
N SER A 130 -3.75 0.55 -15.54
CA SER A 130 -3.64 -0.88 -15.21
C SER A 130 -3.10 -1.08 -13.79
N PHE A 131 -3.45 -2.19 -13.16
CA PHE A 131 -2.94 -2.55 -11.84
C PHE A 131 -1.51 -3.10 -11.95
N LEU A 132 -0.66 -2.65 -11.05
CA LEU A 132 0.73 -3.06 -10.88
C LEU A 132 0.91 -3.60 -9.46
N ILE A 133 1.85 -4.52 -9.29
CA ILE A 133 2.22 -5.04 -7.98
C ILE A 133 3.47 -4.27 -7.52
N ILE A 134 3.41 -3.71 -6.31
CA ILE A 134 4.54 -3.00 -5.72
C ILE A 134 5.64 -4.02 -5.41
N GLY A 135 6.86 -3.75 -5.91
CA GLY A 135 8.02 -4.63 -5.70
C GLY A 135 8.07 -5.88 -6.59
N ASP A 136 7.36 -5.90 -7.71
CA ASP A 136 7.49 -6.98 -8.71
C ASP A 136 8.87 -6.97 -9.40
N ILE A 137 9.18 -8.07 -10.10
CA ILE A 137 10.43 -8.20 -10.85
C ILE A 137 10.49 -7.19 -12.00
N GLN A 138 11.69 -6.65 -12.24
CA GLN A 138 11.93 -5.60 -13.23
C GLN A 138 11.42 -5.96 -14.63
N SER A 139 11.59 -7.22 -15.05
CA SER A 139 11.15 -7.68 -16.38
C SER A 139 9.65 -7.53 -16.62
N ARG A 140 8.82 -7.65 -15.57
CA ARG A 140 7.37 -7.45 -15.68
C ARG A 140 7.01 -5.98 -15.79
N LEU A 141 7.73 -5.12 -15.07
CA LEU A 141 7.56 -3.67 -15.18
C LEU A 141 7.95 -3.18 -16.58
N ASP A 142 9.02 -3.75 -17.15
CA ASP A 142 9.46 -3.43 -18.51
C ASP A 142 8.44 -3.89 -19.57
N GLU A 143 7.85 -5.08 -19.41
CA GLU A 143 6.75 -5.56 -20.27
C GLU A 143 5.53 -4.63 -20.19
N HIS A 144 5.19 -4.15 -18.98
CA HIS A 144 4.13 -3.17 -18.81
C HIS A 144 4.43 -1.86 -19.55
N ASN A 145 5.62 -1.30 -19.35
CA ASN A 145 6.04 -0.01 -19.92
C ASN A 145 6.13 -0.05 -21.45
N SER A 146 6.61 -1.18 -21.99
CA SER A 146 6.66 -1.44 -23.45
C SER A 146 5.32 -1.92 -24.03
N GLY A 147 4.32 -2.15 -23.19
CA GLY A 147 2.99 -2.57 -23.58
C GLY A 147 2.29 -1.53 -24.44
N LYS A 148 1.51 -1.99 -25.44
CA LYS A 148 0.82 -1.13 -26.41
C LYS A 148 -0.07 -0.07 -25.77
N GLN A 149 -0.74 -0.42 -24.68
CA GLN A 149 -1.62 0.53 -23.96
C GLN A 149 -0.80 1.62 -23.28
N HIS A 150 0.23 1.23 -22.52
CA HIS A 150 1.08 2.19 -21.81
C HIS A 150 1.81 3.10 -22.80
N ALA A 151 2.52 2.53 -23.76
CA ALA A 151 3.24 3.27 -24.78
C ALA A 151 2.31 4.16 -25.62
N GLY A 152 1.08 3.69 -25.91
CA GLY A 152 0.07 4.46 -26.65
C GLY A 152 -0.38 5.71 -25.89
N TYR A 153 -0.78 5.58 -24.63
CA TYR A 153 -1.20 6.74 -23.83
C TYR A 153 -0.05 7.69 -23.49
N ALA A 154 1.16 7.16 -23.27
CA ALA A 154 2.36 7.98 -23.13
C ALA A 154 2.60 8.83 -24.38
N LYS A 155 2.49 8.23 -25.57
CA LYS A 155 2.64 8.95 -26.84
C LYS A 155 1.54 9.99 -27.07
N ILE A 156 0.28 9.67 -26.77
CA ILE A 156 -0.84 10.62 -26.86
C ILE A 156 -0.58 11.84 -25.99
N LYS A 157 -0.12 11.63 -24.75
CA LYS A 157 0.19 12.73 -23.83
C LYS A 157 1.32 13.62 -24.36
N ALA A 158 2.41 13.02 -24.85
CA ALA A 158 3.51 13.76 -25.46
C ALA A 158 3.07 14.57 -26.70
N SER A 159 2.26 13.97 -27.59
CA SER A 159 1.75 14.66 -28.78
C SER A 159 0.82 15.83 -28.45
N LEU A 160 0.02 15.75 -27.38
CA LEU A 160 -0.78 16.88 -26.92
C LEU A 160 0.09 18.01 -26.34
N GLU A 161 1.15 17.67 -25.59
CA GLU A 161 2.10 18.66 -25.09
C GLU A 161 2.79 19.40 -26.25
N GLU A 162 3.19 18.69 -27.31
CA GLU A 162 3.76 19.29 -28.52
C GLU A 162 2.78 20.25 -29.21
N ILE A 163 1.50 19.87 -29.37
CA ILE A 163 0.46 20.71 -29.98
C ILE A 163 0.25 21.99 -29.16
N ILE A 164 0.14 21.86 -27.84
CA ILE A 164 -0.06 23.01 -26.92
C ILE A 164 1.13 23.98 -26.98
N VAL A 165 2.36 23.47 -26.99
CA VAL A 165 3.57 24.30 -27.08
C VAL A 165 3.66 25.01 -28.43
N SER A 166 3.21 24.41 -29.53
CA SER A 166 3.23 25.05 -30.84
C SER A 166 2.26 26.25 -30.99
N LEU A 167 1.29 26.37 -30.08
CA LEU A 167 0.27 27.42 -30.07
C LEU A 167 0.67 28.66 -29.24
N TYR A 168 1.80 28.62 -28.53
CA TYR A 168 2.36 29.72 -27.73
C TYR A 168 3.72 30.19 -28.27
#